data_AF-A0A7D5C3V9-F1
#
_entry.id   AF-A0A7D5C3V9-F1
#
_cell.length_a   1.000
_cell.length_b   1.000
_cell.length_c   1.000
_cell.angle_alpha   90.00
_cell.angle_beta   90.00
_cell.angle_gamma   90.00
#
_symmetry.space_group_name_H-M   'P 1'
#
loop_
_entity.id
_entity.type
_entity.pdbx_description
1 polymer ?
#
loop_
_entity_poly.entity_id
_entity_poly.type
_entity_poly.pdbx_seq_one_letter_code
_entity_poly.pdbx_strand_id
1 'polypeptide(L)' 'MSRCDHCGSHVSERFARVFADEEGRLDACPSCAANAGIAEVARDRTRTETH' A
#
# COMPACT_ATOMS: atom_id res chain seq x y z
N MET A 1 -13.26 1.35 12.93
CA MET A 1 -12.66 1.37 11.58
C MET A 1 -11.26 1.96 11.65
N SER A 2 -10.27 1.15 11.28
CA SER A 2 -8.85 1.53 11.26
C SER A 2 -8.51 2.31 9.97
N ARG A 3 -7.39 3.03 9.96
CA ARG A 3 -6.86 3.73 8.78
C ARG A 3 -5.46 3.24 8.45
N CYS A 4 -5.11 3.32 7.17
CA CYS A 4 -3.76 3.11 6.71
C CYS A 4 -2.89 4.32 7.05
N ASP A 5 -1.72 4.12 7.63
CA ASP A 5 -0.81 5.21 7.98
C ASP A 5 -0.11 5.80 6.75
N HIS A 6 0.03 5.02 5.67
CA HIS A 6 0.63 5.50 4.43
C HIS A 6 -0.28 6.39 3.57
N CYS A 7 -1.55 6.00 3.37
CA CYS A 7 -2.46 6.76 2.49
C CYS A 7 -3.69 7.35 3.20
N GLY A 8 -3.86 7.10 4.49
CA GLY A 8 -5.01 7.58 5.26
C GLY A 8 -6.34 6.90 4.92
N SER A 9 -6.38 5.94 3.99
CA SER A 9 -7.61 5.27 3.57
C SER A 9 -8.17 4.37 4.67
N HIS A 10 -9.50 4.24 4.69
CA HIS A 10 -10.18 3.34 5.62
C HIS A 10 -9.88 1.88 5.31
N VAL A 11 -9.65 1.10 6.37
CA VAL A 11 -9.39 -0.34 6.31
C VAL A 11 -10.23 -1.05 7.35
N SER A 12 -10.65 -2.26 7.00
CA SER A 12 -11.44 -3.12 7.86
C SER A 12 -10.66 -3.48 9.11
N GLU A 13 -11.32 -3.52 10.28
CA GLU A 13 -10.67 -3.92 11.54
C GLU A 13 -10.11 -5.36 11.49
N ARG A 14 -10.74 -6.23 10.70
CA ARG A 14 -10.22 -7.59 10.43
C ARG A 14 -8.89 -7.57 9.70
N PHE A 15 -8.70 -6.62 8.79
CA PHE A 15 -7.43 -6.43 8.09
C PHE A 15 -6.36 -5.90 9.06
N ALA A 16 -6.71 -4.87 9.82
CA ALA A 16 -5.83 -4.31 10.85
C ALA A 16 -5.34 -5.37 11.84
N ARG A 17 -6.20 -6.27 12.29
CA ARG A 17 -5.82 -7.35 13.22
C ARG A 17 -4.73 -8.29 12.69
N VAL A 18 -4.63 -8.47 11.38
CA VAL A 18 -3.69 -9.42 10.77
C VAL A 18 -2.41 -8.74 10.30
N PHE A 19 -2.53 -7.50 9.81
CA PHE A 19 -1.45 -6.81 9.11
C PHE A 19 -0.87 -5.61 9.87
N ALA A 20 -1.47 -5.21 10.99
CA ALA A 20 -0.88 -4.17 11.82
C ALA A 20 0.34 -4.71 12.56
N ASP A 21 1.32 -3.84 12.78
CA ASP A 21 2.50 -4.15 13.60
C ASP A 21 2.19 -4.25 15.10
N GLU A 22 3.23 -4.44 15.93
CA GLU A 22 3.10 -4.53 17.39
C GLU A 22 2.56 -3.25 18.03
N GLU A 23 2.75 -2.10 17.39
CA GLU A 23 2.18 -0.80 17.80
C GLU A 23 0.78 -0.55 17.20
N GLY A 24 0.27 -1.47 16.38
CA GLY A 24 -1.03 -1.36 15.72
C GLY A 24 -1.04 -0.50 14.46
N ARG A 25 0.12 -0.21 13.86
CA ARG A 25 0.23 0.63 12.65
C ARG A 25 0.13 -0.17 11.37
N LEU A 26 -0.44 0.44 10.34
CA LEU A 26 -0.67 -0.14 9.02
C LEU A 26 0.08 0.64 7.94
N ASP A 27 1.33 0.23 7.70
CA ASP A 27 2.20 0.83 6.68
C ASP A 27 1.66 0.64 5.26
N ALA A 28 0.84 -0.37 5.00
CA ALA A 28 0.19 -0.54 3.70
C ALA A 28 -1.20 -1.18 3.81
N CYS A 29 -2.19 -0.56 3.18
CA CYS A 29 -3.52 -1.14 2.98
C CYS A 29 -3.57 -1.99 1.69
N PRO A 30 -4.65 -2.76 1.45
CA PRO A 30 -4.81 -3.54 0.22
C PRO A 30 -4.67 -2.70 -1.06
N SER A 31 -5.13 -1.45 -1.05
CA SER A 31 -4.99 -0.55 -2.19
C SER A 31 -3.53 -0.11 -2.39
N CYS A 32 -2.81 0.21 -1.31
CA CYS A 32 -1.38 0.54 -1.39
C CYS A 32 -0.56 -0.67 -1.88
N ALA A 33 -0.81 -1.85 -1.31
CA ALA A 33 -0.11 -3.07 -1.67
C ALA A 33 -0.43 -3.52 -3.11
N ALA A 34 -1.69 -3.43 -3.54
CA ALA A 34 -2.08 -3.77 -4.90
C ALA A 34 -1.46 -2.83 -5.95
N ASN A 35 -1.28 -1.56 -5.61
CA ASN A 35 -0.71 -0.57 -6.53
C ASN A 35 0.82 -0.46 -6.44
N ALA A 36 1.46 -0.94 -5.37
CA ALA A 36 2.92 -0.90 -5.21
C ALA A 36 3.64 -1.56 -6.41
N GLY A 37 3.17 -2.74 -6.82
CA GLY A 37 3.66 -3.47 -7.99
C GLY A 37 3.41 -2.79 -9.34
N ILE A 38 2.39 -1.93 -9.43
CA ILE A 38 2.06 -1.19 -10.66
C ILE A 38 2.92 0.06 -10.78
N ALA A 39 3.16 0.75 -9.67
CA ALA A 39 3.98 1.95 -9.63
C ALA A 39 5.45 1.66 -9.97
N GLU A 40 6.01 0.54 -9.51
CA GLU A 40 7.38 0.12 -9.87
C GLU A 40 7.51 -0.20 -11.37
N VAL A 41 6.57 -0.95 -11.94
CA VAL A 41 6.57 -1.32 -13.36
C VAL A 41 6.31 -0.09 -14.24
N ALA A 42 5.44 0.83 -13.83
CA ALA A 42 5.19 2.07 -14.57
C ALA A 42 6.45 2.93 -14.66
N ARG A 43 7.23 3.05 -13.57
CA ARG A 43 8.51 3.77 -13.55
C ARG A 43 9.53 3.12 -14.49
N ASP A 44 9.62 1.80 -14.48
CA ASP A 44 10.54 1.06 -15.36
C ASP A 44 10.20 1.24 -16.85
N ARG A 45 8.90 1.28 -17.19
CA ARG A 45 8.42 1.57 -18.55
C ARG A 45 8.84 2.96 -19.03
N THR A 46 8.60 4.01 -18.24
CA THR A 46 9.07 5.36 -18.59
C THR A 46 10.58 5.46 -18.77
N ARG A 47 11.35 4.66 -18.03
CA ARG A 47 12.81 4.58 -18.19
C ARG A 47 13.24 3.90 -19.49
N THR A 48 12.46 2.92 -19.95
CA THR A 48 12.75 2.12 -21.14
C THR A 48 12.24 2.79 -22.44
N GLU A 49 11.23 3.66 -22.33
CA GLU A 49 10.64 4.42 -23.45
C GLU A 49 11.49 5.62 -23.91
N THR A 50 12.60 5.94 -23.23
CA THR A 50 13.60 6.87 -23.75
C THR A 50 14.63 6.10 -24.60
N HIS A 51 14.24 5.66 -25.80
CA HIS A 51 15.18 5.21 -26.84
C HIS A 51 14.62 5.47 -28.24
#